data_AF-A0A0F8XYW2-F1
#
_entry.id   AF-A0A0F8XYW2-F1
#
_cell.length_a   1.000
_cell.length_b   1.000
_cell.length_c   1.000
_cell.angle_alpha   90.00
_cell.angle_beta   90.00
_cell.angle_gamma   90.00
#
_symmetry.space_group_name_H-M   'P 1'
#
loop_
_entity.id
_entity.type
_entity.pdbx_description
1 polymer ?
#
loop_
_entity_poly.entity_id
_entity_poly.type
_entity_poly.pdbx_seq_one_letter_code
_entity_poly.pdbx_strand_id
1 'polypeptide(L)'
;MEGFNLLPQSWRQVASVKTVSDFKEVTMFRMTADLEYKEVGPGGEIEHGTLAQEPYTIKAKTYAKMIALTRQDIINDDLGAFNDLRSRLGMGAAVALNNKFWETWLIAVNAGTFWTTGRGNFQTGGATALGETSLNNAVKLFRDAEGTDGNLLGLEPKLMMVPS
;
A
#
# COMPACT_ATOMS: atom_id res chain seq x y z
N MET A 1 19.22 12.09 -9.86
CA MET A 1 17.97 11.57 -9.23
C MET A 1 16.75 12.44 -9.51
N GLU A 2 16.91 13.67 -10.02
CA GLU A 2 15.81 14.61 -10.27
C GLU A 2 14.73 14.07 -11.24
N GLY A 3 15.14 13.36 -12.31
CA GLY A 3 14.21 12.75 -13.28
C GLY A 3 13.10 11.88 -12.66
N PHE A 4 13.43 11.11 -11.63
CA PHE A 4 12.51 10.21 -10.94
C PHE A 4 11.56 10.95 -9.98
N ASN A 5 12.02 12.05 -9.38
CA ASN A 5 11.25 12.81 -8.40
C ASN A 5 10.31 13.85 -9.04
N LEU A 6 10.42 14.08 -10.36
CA LEU A 6 9.56 15.01 -11.10
C LEU A 6 8.09 14.57 -11.15
N LEU A 7 7.83 13.26 -11.07
CA LEU A 7 6.47 12.74 -11.12
C LEU A 7 5.84 12.66 -9.72
N PRO A 8 4.56 13.02 -9.56
CA PRO A 8 3.83 12.82 -8.32
C PRO A 8 3.81 11.34 -7.93
N GLN A 9 4.20 11.05 -6.69
CA GLN A 9 4.24 9.68 -6.12
C GLN A 9 3.12 9.52 -5.10
N SER A 10 1.86 9.66 -5.52
CA SER A 10 0.68 9.60 -4.64
C SER A 10 0.55 8.27 -3.89
N TRP A 11 1.08 7.18 -4.45
CA TRP A 11 1.13 5.86 -3.80
C TRP A 11 1.81 5.88 -2.43
N ARG A 12 2.75 6.80 -2.19
CA ARG A 12 3.42 6.96 -0.88
C ARG A 12 2.49 7.40 0.23
N GLN A 13 1.34 8.00 -0.11
CA GLN A 13 0.35 8.44 0.88
C GLN A 13 -0.48 7.27 1.43
N VAL A 14 -0.54 6.15 0.68
CA VAL A 14 -1.42 5.02 0.99
C VAL A 14 -0.67 3.70 1.21
N ALA A 15 0.65 3.68 0.97
CA ALA A 15 1.48 2.52 1.17
C ALA A 15 2.81 2.86 1.84
N SER A 16 3.24 2.01 2.78
CA SER A 16 4.57 2.07 3.38
C SER A 16 5.59 1.31 2.54
N VAL A 17 6.80 1.85 2.38
CA VAL A 17 7.91 1.14 1.74
C VAL A 17 8.58 0.21 2.74
N LYS A 18 8.75 -1.06 2.36
CA LYS A 18 9.52 -2.06 3.11
C LYS A 18 10.72 -2.54 2.30
N THR A 19 11.83 -2.76 2.98
CA THR A 19 13.06 -3.29 2.39
C THR A 19 13.10 -4.81 2.52
N VAL A 20 13.51 -5.50 1.47
CA VAL A 20 13.81 -6.94 1.50
C VAL A 20 15.31 -7.14 1.29
N SER A 21 15.90 -8.11 2.00
CA SER A 21 17.34 -8.41 1.89
C SER A 21 17.68 -9.25 0.67
N ASP A 22 16.72 -10.02 0.14
CA ASP A 22 16.89 -10.86 -1.04
C ASP A 22 15.63 -10.87 -1.94
N PHE A 23 15.71 -11.59 -3.07
CA PHE A 23 14.62 -11.74 -4.05
C PHE A 23 13.69 -12.95 -3.78
N LYS A 24 13.85 -13.62 -2.63
CA LYS A 24 12.96 -14.73 -2.28
C LYS A 24 11.63 -14.18 -1.80
N GLU A 25 10.65 -15.07 -1.74
CA GLU A 25 9.38 -14.74 -1.10
C GLU A 25 9.60 -14.64 0.41
N VAL A 26 9.16 -13.52 0.98
CA VAL A 26 9.25 -13.24 2.41
C VAL A 26 7.85 -13.16 2.97
N THR A 27 7.56 -13.98 3.98
CA THR A 27 6.32 -13.91 4.74
C THR A 27 6.51 -12.96 5.91
N MET A 28 5.72 -11.89 5.94
CA MET A 28 5.61 -10.98 7.06
C MET A 28 4.37 -11.33 7.87
N PHE A 29 4.43 -11.11 9.18
CA PHE A 29 3.29 -11.32 10.06
C PHE A 29 2.82 -9.99 10.62
N ARG A 30 1.50 -9.78 10.59
CA ARG A 30 0.85 -8.78 11.43
C ARG A 30 0.43 -9.49 12.72
N MET A 31 0.98 -9.06 13.85
CA MET A 31 0.58 -9.57 15.16
C MET A 31 -0.69 -8.87 15.62
N THR A 32 -1.69 -9.64 16.00
CA THR A 32 -2.88 -9.17 16.71
C THR A 32 -2.85 -9.79 18.09
N ALA A 33 -3.18 -9.04 19.14
CA ALA A 33 -3.04 -9.51 20.50
C ALA A 33 -4.27 -9.10 21.30
N ASP A 34 -4.93 -10.07 21.93
CA ASP A 34 -5.97 -9.82 22.91
C ASP A 34 -5.31 -9.75 24.29
N LEU A 35 -5.09 -8.52 24.75
CA LEU A 35 -4.37 -8.18 25.98
C LEU A 35 -5.22 -7.32 26.92
N GLU A 36 -6.55 -7.35 26.77
CA GLU A 36 -7.43 -6.62 27.67
C GLU A 36 -7.28 -7.15 29.11
N TYR A 37 -7.14 -6.23 30.06
CA TYR A 37 -6.97 -6.59 31.46
C TYR A 37 -8.27 -7.14 32.04
N LYS A 38 -8.19 -8.31 32.65
CA LYS A 38 -9.30 -8.92 33.39
C LYS A 38 -9.17 -8.67 34.89
N GLU A 39 -10.32 -8.62 35.56
CA GLU A 39 -10.35 -8.47 37.01
C GLU A 39 -9.66 -9.66 37.68
N VAL A 40 -8.68 -9.36 38.53
CA VAL A 40 -7.96 -10.39 39.28
C VAL A 40 -8.83 -10.80 40.47
N GLY A 41 -9.26 -12.06 40.47
CA GLY A 41 -10.06 -12.59 41.57
C GLY A 41 -9.28 -12.64 42.90
N PRO A 42 -9.95 -12.89 44.04
CA PRO A 42 -9.31 -12.90 45.37
C PRO A 42 -8.16 -13.91 45.53
N GLY A 43 -8.04 -14.88 44.63
CA GLY A 43 -6.96 -15.87 44.59
C GLY A 43 -5.68 -15.39 43.87
N GLY A 44 -5.68 -14.20 43.25
CA GLY A 44 -4.49 -13.62 42.63
C GLY A 44 -4.09 -14.24 41.28
N GLU A 45 -4.91 -15.10 40.68
CA GLU A 45 -4.63 -15.68 39.36
C GLU A 45 -4.82 -14.64 38.26
N ILE A 46 -3.82 -14.50 37.39
CA ILE A 46 -3.81 -13.57 36.26
C ILE A 46 -3.94 -14.40 34.98
N GLU A 47 -4.94 -14.08 34.17
CA GLU A 47 -5.13 -14.74 32.89
C GLU A 47 -4.06 -14.33 31.87
N HIS A 48 -3.57 -15.30 31.09
CA HIS A 48 -2.65 -15.03 30.00
C HIS A 48 -3.40 -14.51 28.78
N GLY A 49 -2.92 -13.41 28.20
CA GLY A 49 -3.43 -12.92 26.91
C GLY A 49 -3.10 -13.84 25.75
N THR A 50 -3.87 -13.73 24.67
CA THR A 50 -3.69 -14.56 23.47
C THR A 50 -3.07 -13.77 22.34
N LEU A 51 -2.19 -14.42 21.56
CA LEU A 51 -1.53 -13.83 20.41
C LEU A 51 -1.95 -14.55 19.14
N ALA A 52 -2.37 -13.79 18.14
CA ALA A 52 -2.69 -14.26 16.80
C ALA A 52 -1.76 -13.58 15.76
N GLN A 53 -1.57 -14.26 14.62
CA GLN A 53 -0.73 -13.74 13.54
C GLN A 53 -1.42 -13.90 12.19
N GLU A 54 -1.44 -12.83 11.41
CA GLU A 54 -1.92 -12.86 10.02
C GLU A 54 -0.71 -12.77 9.06
N PRO A 55 -0.45 -13.80 8.23
CA PRO A 55 0.66 -13.80 7.30
C PRO A 55 0.36 -13.03 6.01
N TYR A 56 1.37 -12.31 5.50
CA TYR A 56 1.37 -11.60 4.23
C TYR A 56 2.66 -11.92 3.47
N THR A 57 2.56 -12.35 2.22
CA THR A 57 3.73 -12.66 1.40
C THR A 57 4.09 -11.52 0.46
N ILE A 58 5.38 -11.20 0.38
CA ILE A 58 5.93 -10.21 -0.55
C ILE A 58 7.13 -10.78 -1.31
N LYS A 59 7.34 -10.31 -2.54
CA LYS A 59 8.49 -10.67 -3.37
C LYS A 59 8.95 -9.50 -4.23
N ALA A 60 10.23 -9.17 -4.17
CA ALA A 60 10.82 -8.16 -5.04
C ALA A 60 11.06 -8.72 -6.46
N LYS A 61 10.80 -7.89 -7.48
CA LYS A 61 11.09 -8.18 -8.89
C LYS A 61 11.89 -7.02 -9.47
N THR A 62 12.85 -7.34 -10.34
CA THR A 62 13.69 -6.35 -11.01
C THR A 62 13.08 -5.94 -12.34
N TYR A 63 13.02 -4.63 -12.58
CA TYR A 63 12.60 -4.04 -13.85
C TYR A 63 13.75 -3.17 -14.37
N ALA A 64 14.09 -3.31 -15.65
CA ALA A 64 15.19 -2.58 -16.26
C ALA A 64 14.88 -2.23 -17.71
N LYS A 65 15.44 -1.10 -18.17
CA LYS A 65 15.45 -0.69 -19.57
C LYS A 65 16.80 -0.07 -19.88
N MET A 66 17.47 -0.55 -20.93
CA MET A 66 18.78 -0.07 -21.36
C MET A 66 18.66 0.65 -22.69
N ILE A 67 19.41 1.73 -22.85
CA ILE A 67 19.61 2.43 -24.11
C ILE A 67 21.09 2.34 -24.46
N ALA A 68 21.40 1.87 -25.66
CA ALA A 68 22.76 1.82 -26.18
C ALA A 68 23.02 3.09 -27.00
N LEU A 69 24.19 3.70 -26.78
CA LEU A 69 24.68 4.82 -27.57
C LEU A 69 25.95 4.38 -28.30
N THR A 70 26.03 4.67 -29.58
CA THR A 70 27.26 4.46 -30.35
C THR A 70 28.19 5.68 -30.23
N ARG A 71 29.46 5.50 -30.60
CA ARG A 71 30.42 6.62 -30.62
C ARG A 71 29.99 7.74 -31.57
N GLN A 72 29.36 7.39 -32.69
CA GLN A 72 28.87 8.38 -33.65
C GLN A 72 27.71 9.18 -33.07
N ASP A 73 26.80 8.53 -32.34
CA ASP A 73 25.70 9.20 -31.64
C ASP A 73 26.27 10.26 -30.70
N ILE A 74 27.22 9.88 -29.83
CA ILE A 74 27.85 10.77 -28.84
C ILE A 74 28.55 11.98 -29.50
N ILE A 75 29.25 11.77 -30.61
CA ILE A 75 30.00 12.83 -31.29
C ILE A 75 29.06 13.76 -32.07
N ASN A 76 27.98 13.23 -32.63
CA ASN A 76 27.02 13.99 -33.44
C ASN A 76 25.88 14.60 -32.59
N ASP A 77 26.01 14.67 -31.25
CA ASP A 77 25.03 15.29 -30.35
C ASP A 77 25.19 16.81 -30.29
N ASP A 78 25.03 17.45 -31.43
CA ASP A 78 25.22 18.90 -31.58
C ASP A 78 24.19 19.73 -30.78
N LEU A 79 23.06 19.13 -30.42
CA LEU A 79 21.97 19.77 -29.67
C LEU A 79 21.95 19.40 -28.17
N GLY A 80 22.89 18.56 -27.71
CA GLY A 80 22.95 18.12 -26.32
C GLY A 80 21.73 17.31 -25.87
N ALA A 81 21.06 16.61 -26.78
CA ALA A 81 19.85 15.83 -26.53
C ALA A 81 20.08 14.70 -25.52
N PHE A 82 21.32 14.20 -25.38
CA PHE A 82 21.63 13.17 -24.39
C PHE A 82 21.66 13.67 -22.95
N ASN A 83 21.75 14.99 -22.74
CA ASN A 83 21.58 15.54 -21.40
C ASN A 83 20.16 15.30 -20.88
N ASP A 84 19.15 15.40 -21.74
CA ASP A 84 17.74 15.15 -21.40
C ASP A 84 17.42 13.64 -21.30
N LEU A 85 18.17 12.79 -22.03
CA LEU A 85 18.00 11.33 -21.98
C LEU A 85 18.10 10.78 -20.55
N ARG A 86 19.02 11.30 -19.72
CA ARG A 86 19.17 10.90 -18.32
C ARG A 86 17.93 11.23 -17.49
N SER A 87 17.37 12.42 -17.68
CA SER A 87 16.14 12.86 -17.01
C SER A 87 14.94 12.04 -17.45
N ARG A 88 14.83 11.76 -18.75
CA ARG A 88 13.77 10.90 -19.33
C ARG A 88 13.84 9.46 -18.84
N LEU A 89 15.04 8.88 -18.71
CA LEU A 89 15.21 7.55 -18.15
C LEU A 89 14.76 7.51 -16.67
N GLY A 90 15.13 8.52 -15.88
CA GLY A 90 14.65 8.65 -14.49
C GLY A 90 13.13 8.78 -14.40
N MET A 91 12.53 9.59 -15.28
CA MET A 91 11.08 9.74 -15.38
C MET A 91 10.40 8.44 -15.79
N GLY A 92 10.94 7.72 -16.76
CA GLY A 92 10.43 6.42 -17.19
C GLY A 92 10.41 5.39 -16.05
N ALA A 93 11.41 5.40 -15.17
CA ALA A 93 11.42 4.56 -13.98
C ALA A 93 10.29 4.92 -13.00
N ALA A 94 10.02 6.21 -12.79
CA ALA A 94 8.91 6.66 -11.94
C ALA A 94 7.53 6.33 -12.54
N VAL A 95 7.35 6.48 -13.86
CA VAL A 95 6.12 6.05 -14.57
C VAL A 95 5.90 4.55 -14.39
N ALA A 96 6.94 3.74 -14.62
CA ALA A 96 6.83 2.29 -14.50
C ALA A 96 6.43 1.86 -13.08
N LEU A 97 7.02 2.48 -12.05
CA LEU A 97 6.67 2.21 -10.65
C LEU A 97 5.23 2.61 -10.34
N ASN A 98 4.80 3.82 -10.73
CA ASN A 98 3.43 4.30 -10.52
C ASN A 98 2.41 3.37 -11.17
N ASN A 99 2.61 3.05 -12.45
CA ASN A 99 1.70 2.16 -13.18
C ASN A 99 1.62 0.79 -12.51
N LYS A 100 2.76 0.22 -12.12
CA LYS A 100 2.77 -1.12 -11.52
C LYS A 100 2.13 -1.15 -10.14
N PHE A 101 2.34 -0.10 -9.34
CA PHE A 101 1.70 0.04 -8.04
C PHE A 101 0.18 0.04 -8.19
N TRP A 102 -0.37 0.93 -9.03
CA TRP A 102 -1.82 1.07 -9.19
C TRP A 102 -2.46 -0.14 -9.87
N GLU A 103 -1.79 -0.78 -10.82
CA GLU A 103 -2.22 -2.06 -11.39
C GLU A 103 -2.36 -3.12 -10.29
N THR A 104 -1.33 -3.26 -9.45
CA THR A 104 -1.34 -4.25 -8.34
C THR A 104 -2.40 -3.90 -7.29
N TRP A 105 -2.57 -2.62 -6.98
CA TRP A 105 -3.61 -2.13 -6.07
C TRP A 105 -5.01 -2.49 -6.57
N LEU A 106 -5.31 -2.20 -7.83
CA LEU A 106 -6.61 -2.51 -8.44
C LEU A 106 -6.88 -4.02 -8.50
N ILE A 107 -5.85 -4.83 -8.79
CA ILE A 107 -5.97 -6.30 -8.72
C ILE A 107 -6.33 -6.72 -7.30
N ALA A 108 -5.66 -6.18 -6.28
CA ALA A 108 -5.93 -6.51 -4.89
C ALA A 108 -7.35 -6.08 -4.46
N VAL A 109 -7.82 -4.91 -4.90
CA VAL A 109 -9.18 -4.41 -4.65
C VAL A 109 -10.22 -5.37 -5.25
N ASN A 110 -10.02 -5.77 -6.51
CA ASN A 110 -10.96 -6.64 -7.22
C ASN A 110 -10.85 -8.12 -6.81
N ALA A 111 -9.75 -8.54 -6.20
CA ALA A 111 -9.58 -9.92 -5.73
C ALA A 111 -10.55 -10.30 -4.60
N GLY A 112 -11.12 -9.30 -3.89
CA GLY A 112 -12.09 -9.56 -2.83
C GLY A 112 -11.52 -10.38 -1.67
N THR A 113 -10.22 -10.25 -1.40
CA THR A 113 -9.55 -10.95 -0.30
C THR A 113 -9.31 -10.03 0.88
N PHE A 114 -8.85 -8.81 0.61
CA PHE A 114 -8.59 -7.79 1.64
C PHE A 114 -9.82 -6.91 1.90
N TRP A 115 -10.47 -6.40 0.86
CA TRP A 115 -11.71 -5.62 0.99
C TRP A 115 -12.90 -6.55 0.86
N THR A 116 -13.50 -6.91 2.00
CA THR A 116 -14.65 -7.81 2.05
C THR A 116 -15.65 -7.34 3.09
N THR A 117 -16.92 -7.70 2.92
CA THR A 117 -17.94 -7.45 3.93
C THR A 117 -17.62 -8.19 5.24
N GLY A 118 -17.00 -9.37 5.16
CA GLY A 118 -16.59 -10.17 6.33
C GLY A 118 -15.49 -9.52 7.18
N ARG A 119 -14.62 -8.69 6.58
CA ARG A 119 -13.63 -7.87 7.30
C ARG A 119 -14.18 -6.51 7.74
N GLY A 120 -15.46 -6.23 7.46
CA GLY A 120 -16.08 -4.95 7.80
C GLY A 120 -15.46 -3.74 7.12
N ASN A 121 -14.71 -3.91 6.03
CA ASN A 121 -13.93 -2.84 5.38
C ASN A 121 -14.34 -2.60 3.91
N PHE A 122 -15.53 -3.08 3.52
CA PHE A 122 -16.06 -2.95 2.18
C PHE A 122 -17.57 -2.67 2.19
N GLN A 123 -18.00 -1.71 1.37
CA GLN A 123 -19.40 -1.35 1.18
C GLN A 123 -19.76 -1.38 -0.31
N THR A 124 -20.98 -1.81 -0.64
CA THR A 124 -21.51 -1.87 -2.02
C THR A 124 -22.98 -1.42 -2.06
N GLY A 125 -23.52 -1.18 -3.25
CA GLY A 125 -24.92 -0.79 -3.47
C GLY A 125 -25.17 0.72 -3.50
N GLY A 126 -26.44 1.14 -3.55
CA GLY A 126 -26.82 2.54 -3.77
C GLY A 126 -26.35 3.54 -2.71
N ALA A 127 -25.97 3.07 -1.52
CA ALA A 127 -25.43 3.89 -0.44
C ALA A 127 -23.93 4.25 -0.61
N THR A 128 -23.29 3.86 -1.72
CA THR A 128 -21.89 4.22 -2.05
C THR A 128 -21.78 5.38 -3.03
N ALA A 129 -22.89 5.91 -3.54
CA ALA A 129 -22.87 7.11 -4.38
C ALA A 129 -22.25 8.27 -3.59
N LEU A 130 -21.27 8.96 -4.18
CA LEU A 130 -20.50 9.99 -3.49
C LEU A 130 -21.42 11.12 -3.01
N GLY A 131 -21.49 11.30 -1.69
CA GLY A 131 -22.37 12.27 -1.03
C GLY A 131 -22.19 12.22 0.49
N GLU A 132 -22.82 13.14 1.22
CA GLU A 132 -22.64 13.25 2.67
C GLU A 132 -22.94 11.94 3.41
N THR A 133 -24.05 11.28 3.06
CA THR A 133 -24.47 10.01 3.66
C THR A 133 -23.45 8.89 3.43
N SER A 134 -22.90 8.76 2.21
CA SER A 134 -21.91 7.70 1.92
C SER A 134 -20.57 7.98 2.59
N LEU A 135 -20.17 9.26 2.69
CA LEU A 135 -18.97 9.65 3.47
C LEU A 135 -19.13 9.32 4.94
N ASN A 136 -20.27 9.65 5.56
CA ASN A 136 -20.53 9.33 6.97
C ASN A 136 -20.52 7.81 7.21
N ASN A 137 -21.10 7.03 6.30
CA ASN A 137 -21.07 5.58 6.37
C ASN A 137 -19.64 5.02 6.23
N ALA A 138 -18.84 5.55 5.30
CA ALA A 138 -17.45 5.15 5.14
C ALA A 138 -16.61 5.51 6.37
N VAL A 139 -16.77 6.71 6.94
CA VAL A 139 -16.08 7.12 8.17
C VAL A 139 -16.45 6.21 9.34
N LYS A 140 -17.74 5.89 9.48
CA LYS A 140 -18.23 4.95 10.48
C LYS A 140 -17.58 3.57 10.31
N LEU A 141 -17.52 3.07 9.07
CA LEU A 141 -16.89 1.79 8.75
C LEU A 141 -15.41 1.73 9.20
N PHE A 142 -14.65 2.81 9.03
CA PHE A 142 -13.26 2.88 9.51
C PHE A 142 -13.17 2.93 11.04
N ARG A 143 -14.08 3.65 11.71
CA ARG A 143 -14.08 3.77 13.17
C ARG A 143 -14.52 2.50 13.87
N ASP A 144 -15.46 1.79 13.27
CA ASP A 144 -16.00 0.51 13.75
C ASP A 144 -15.16 -0.69 13.25
N ALA A 145 -14.01 -0.45 12.60
CA ALA A 145 -13.15 -1.51 12.11
C ALA A 145 -12.49 -2.24 13.29
N GLU A 146 -12.88 -3.49 13.47
CA GLU A 146 -12.37 -4.37 14.51
C GLU A 146 -11.20 -5.22 14.00
N GLY A 147 -10.24 -5.50 14.88
CA GLY A 147 -9.20 -6.49 14.63
C GLY A 147 -9.74 -7.91 14.77
N THR A 148 -8.88 -8.90 14.53
CA THR A 148 -9.24 -10.32 14.74
C THR A 148 -9.48 -10.66 16.22
N ASP A 149 -9.07 -9.77 17.12
CA ASP A 149 -9.30 -9.77 18.56
C ASP A 149 -10.65 -9.15 18.97
N GLY A 150 -11.42 -8.59 18.04
CA GLY A 150 -12.70 -7.93 18.33
C GLY A 150 -12.58 -6.52 18.91
N ASN A 151 -11.35 -6.04 19.14
CA ASN A 151 -11.11 -4.67 19.59
C ASN A 151 -11.09 -3.69 18.42
N LEU A 152 -11.53 -2.46 18.67
CA LEU A 152 -11.47 -1.38 17.69
C LEU A 152 -10.02 -1.06 17.32
N LEU A 153 -9.73 -1.01 16.02
CA LEU A 153 -8.40 -0.66 15.51
C LEU A 153 -8.07 0.83 15.66
N GLY A 154 -9.03 1.67 16.06
CA GLY A 154 -8.85 3.10 16.27
C GLY A 154 -8.47 3.86 14.99
N LEU A 155 -8.93 3.39 13.83
CA LEU A 155 -8.58 3.99 12.54
C LEU A 155 -9.35 5.30 12.33
N GLU A 156 -8.63 6.39 12.16
CA GLU A 156 -9.21 7.67 11.77
C GLU A 156 -8.90 7.98 10.29
N PRO A 157 -9.92 7.94 9.40
CA PRO A 157 -9.70 8.17 7.98
C PRO A 157 -9.35 9.63 7.69
N LYS A 158 -8.28 9.86 6.92
CA LYS A 158 -7.78 11.21 6.56
C LYS A 158 -7.75 11.50 5.06
N LEU A 159 -7.72 10.45 4.24
CA LEU A 159 -7.54 10.55 2.80
C LEU A 159 -8.68 9.81 2.10
N MET A 160 -9.27 10.44 1.09
CA MET A 160 -10.18 9.80 0.16
C MET A 160 -9.49 9.66 -1.18
N MET A 161 -9.44 8.43 -1.70
CA MET A 161 -8.96 8.17 -3.05
C MET A 161 -10.15 8.05 -4.00
N VAL A 162 -10.04 8.69 -5.16
CA VAL A 162 -11.04 8.66 -6.22
C VAL A 162 -10.33 8.27 -7.52
N PRO A 163 -10.86 7.31 -8.30
CA PRO A 163 -10.34 7.04 -9.63
C PRO A 163 -10.63 8.24 -10.56
N SER A 164 -9.61 8.69 -11.28
CA SER A 164 -9.69 9.70 -12.33
C SER A 164 -9.79 9.05 -13.71
#